data_AF-A0A7X3XAM6-F1
#
_entry.id   AF-A0A7X3XAM6-F1
#
_cell.length_a   1.000
_cell.length_b   1.000
_cell.length_c   1.000
_cell.angle_alpha   90.00
_cell.angle_beta   90.00
_cell.angle_gamma   90.00
#
_symmetry.space_group_name_H-M   'P 1'
#
loop_
_entity.id
_entity.type
_entity.pdbx_description
1 polymer ?
#
loop_
_entity_poly.entity_id
_entity_poly.type
_entity_poly.pdbx_seq_one_letter_code
_entity_poly.pdbx_strand_id
1 'polypeptide(L)' 'MHEFDWDDEKNAYLEKTRGISFEDVLFHIQNGDVLDIIRHPNESRYP' A
#
# COMPACT_ATOMS: atom_id res chain seq x y z
N MET A 1 -11.42 -0.47 -12.06
CA MET A 1 -10.36 -0.54 -11.04
C MET A 1 -9.25 0.32 -11.59
N HIS A 2 -8.91 1.46 -10.97
CA HIS A 2 -7.71 2.17 -11.37
C HIS A 2 -6.55 1.19 -11.22
N GLU A 3 -5.77 1.01 -12.28
CA GLU A 3 -4.54 0.23 -12.23
C GLU A 3 -3.59 1.03 -11.34
N PHE A 4 -3.37 0.54 -10.13
CA PHE A 4 -2.35 1.10 -9.26
C PHE A 4 -1.00 0.72 -9.87
N ASP A 5 -0.20 1.73 -10.19
CA ASP A 5 1.18 1.54 -10.64
C ASP A 5 2.08 1.61 -9.39
N TRP A 6 2.81 0.53 -9.13
CA TRP A 6 3.76 0.42 -8.04
C TRP A 6 5.08 -0.17 -8.53
N ASP A 7 6.14 0.07 -7.77
CA ASP A 7 7.46 -0.45 -8.05
C ASP A 7 7.53 -1.96 -7.77
N ASP A 8 7.70 -2.76 -8.83
CA ASP A 8 7.80 -4.22 -8.78
C ASP A 8 9.00 -4.71 -7.94
N GLU A 9 10.15 -4.02 -8.00
CA GLU A 9 11.33 -4.39 -7.22
C GLU A 9 11.05 -4.22 -5.73
N LYS A 10 10.35 -3.13 -5.37
CA LYS A 10 9.92 -2.89 -4.00
C LYS A 10 8.88 -3.90 -3.54
N ASN A 11 7.93 -4.29 -4.41
CA ASN A 11 6.93 -5.29 -4.07
C ASN A 11 7.59 -6.64 -3.74
N ALA A 12 8.45 -7.13 -4.63
CA ALA A 12 9.19 -8.38 -4.44
C ALA A 12 10.08 -8.35 -3.19
N TYR A 13 10.68 -7.20 -2.88
CA TYR A 13 11.45 -7.02 -1.65
C TYR A 13 10.57 -7.17 -0.39
N LEU A 14 9.37 -6.57 -0.37
CA LEU A 14 8.43 -6.66 0.75
C LEU A 14 7.91 -8.08 0.93
N GLU A 15 7.59 -8.79 -0.15
CA GLU A 15 7.20 -10.20 -0.11
C GLU A 15 8.29 -11.04 0.54
N LYS A 16 9.55 -10.88 0.09
CA LYS A 16 10.67 -11.67 0.60
C LYS A 16 11.00 -11.35 2.06
N THR A 17 10.92 -10.09 2.47
CA THR A 17 11.39 -9.65 3.79
C THR A 17 10.31 -9.64 4.86
N ARG A 18 9.04 -9.51 4.47
CA ARG A 18 7.90 -9.33 5.38
C ARG A 18 6.74 -10.28 5.10
N GLY A 19 6.77 -11.03 4.00
CA GLY A 19 5.71 -11.96 3.63
C GLY A 19 4.40 -11.26 3.23
N ILE A 20 4.49 -10.03 2.71
CA ILE A 20 3.33 -9.23 2.27
C ILE A 20 3.62 -8.54 0.93
N SER A 21 2.61 -8.39 0.09
CA SER A 21 2.68 -7.65 -1.19
C SER A 21 1.73 -6.44 -1.22
N PHE A 22 1.86 -5.59 -2.24
CA PHE A 22 0.91 -4.50 -2.49
C PHE A 22 -0.48 -5.02 -2.85
N GLU A 23 -0.56 -6.16 -3.53
CA GLU A 23 -1.82 -6.83 -3.87
C GLU A 23 -2.57 -7.27 -2.61
N ASP A 24 -1.88 -7.85 -1.61
CA ASP A 24 -2.47 -8.23 -0.33
C ASP A 24 -3.06 -7.00 0.39
N VAL A 25 -2.29 -5.91 0.42
CA VAL A 25 -2.71 -4.65 1.04
C VAL A 25 -3.94 -4.08 0.32
N LEU A 26 -3.95 -4.08 -1.01
CA LEU A 26 -5.06 -3.57 -1.80
C LEU A 26 -6.34 -4.41 -1.59
N PHE A 27 -6.21 -5.74 -1.53
CA PHE A 27 -7.32 -6.64 -1.25
C PHE A 27 -7.99 -6.31 0.10
N HIS A 28 -7.21 -6.15 1.17
CA HIS A 28 -7.72 -5.80 2.49
C HIS A 28 -8.39 -4.42 2.51
N ILE A 29 -7.80 -3.41 1.84
CA ILE A 29 -8.42 -2.08 1.72
C ILE A 29 -9.77 -2.18 1.01
N GLN A 30 -9.85 -2.92 -0.10
CA GLN A 30 -11.09 -3.08 -0.87
C GLN A 30 -12.18 -3.82 -0.10
N ASN A 31 -11.80 -4.72 0.80
CA ASN A 31 -12.74 -5.48 1.64
C ASN A 31 -13.18 -4.74 2.91
N GLY A 32 -12.67 -3.53 3.15
CA GLY A 32 -13.02 -2.73 4.32
C GLY A 32 -12.26 -3.11 5.60
N ASP A 33 -11.16 -3.85 5.49
CA ASP A 33 -10.28 -4.20 6.61
C ASP A 33 -9.37 -3.02 7.05
N VAL A 34 -9.73 -1.79 6.65
CA VAL A 34 -8.99 -0.57 7.00
C VAL A 34 -9.17 -0.27 8.48
N LEU A 35 -8.05 -0.18 9.21
CA LEU A 35 -8.07 0.10 10.64
C LEU A 35 -8.33 1.58 10.96
N ASP A 36 -7.67 2.50 10.26
CA ASP A 36 -7.80 3.95 10.45
C ASP A 36 -7.30 4.71 9.20
N ILE A 37 -7.73 5.97 9.04
CA ILE A 37 -7.25 6.89 7.99
C ILE A 37 -6.65 8.12 8.67
N ILE A 38 -5.33 8.14 8.78
CA ILE A 38 -4.58 9.24 9.40
C ILE A 38 -4.01 10.20 8.35
N ARG A 39 -3.89 11.47 8.72
CA ARG A 39 -3.30 12.50 7.84
C ARG A 39 -1.79 12.33 7.70
N HIS A 40 -1.26 12.58 6.51
CA HIS A 40 0.18 12.51 6.27
C HIS A 40 0.90 13.60 7.07
N PRO A 41 1.93 13.29 7.87
CA PRO A 41 2.57 14.29 8.73
C PRO A 41 3.32 15.38 7.96
N ASN A 42 3.61 15.16 6.68
CA ASN A 42 4.28 16.10 5.79
C ASN A 42 3.42 16.36 4.54
N GLU A 43 2.22 16.91 4.73
CA GLU A 43 1.27 17.23 3.64
C GLU A 43 1.87 18.23 2.63
N SER A 44 2.80 19.08 3.05
CA SER A 44 3.41 20.08 2.15
C SER A 44 4.31 19.46 1.08
N ARG A 45 4.98 18.34 1.38
CA ARG A 45 5.82 17.61 0.43
C ARG A 45 5.03 16.58 -0.40
N TYR A 46 3.90 16.12 0.12
CA TYR A 46 3.06 15.09 -0.48
C TYR A 46 1.59 15.51 -0.41
N PRO A 47 1.17 16.45 -1.27
CA PRO A 47 -0.22 16.87 -1.40
C PRO A 47 -1.09 15.82 -2.08
#